data_AF-A0A520BUP4-F1
#
_entry.id   AF-A0A520BUP4-F1
#
_cell.length_a   1.000
_cell.length_b   1.000
_cell.length_c   1.000
_cell.angle_alpha   90.00
_cell.angle_beta   90.00
_cell.angle_gamma   90.00
#
_symmetry.space_group_name_H-M   'P 1'
#
loop_
_entity.id
_entity.type
_entity.pdbx_description
1 polymer ?
#
loop_
_entity_poly.entity_id
_entity_poly.type
_entity_poly.pdbx_seq_one_letter_code
_entity_poly.pdbx_strand_id
1 'polypeptide(L)'
;MKNLIYLLLCATQISFAQTNNSIDFKKIESQALKTAKTSKHADLITDFIKEYKTGASVSSRDLIFDFVGIGVYINPTNNTTKLLPAKYTLNLKTRLSGIGVVGLEKESLSENQLKFLSIYTKNPSKIAADDYYMEFKYHTFRIEGKLEYANSAFLADQNYTTYFTKKDNWLYAIGVSKTSDEFILYKFDTQAMPKDDYMLIQMEKDRQVKWAQQSKLRAVFPMYHDVRIDEIRVALAYLLREEPYKNDKTLTEYASRMTRKLDRENIRKFTTELDYFLDLKIDEKAWKFKSDEVLNLKHTSAHALADIYFGNENYKLAEKFFLRSLLDFKIFSAGGSNAQKDANRIIVDLSRVYDKLGKIEESIGYLVPLLNGNGNIDQATGMLNNYIANSKIDKKTFKKQLDASFSTLDNIRGDGTYTFIFNGKVIFFYSVFNKTASSFANEVMETDFYKSL
;
A
#
# COMPACT_ATOMS: atom_id res chain seq x y z
N MET A 1 -73.47 14.68 -10.02
CA MET A 1 -72.91 13.31 -10.16
C MET A 1 -72.32 13.00 -11.56
N LYS A 2 -72.02 13.98 -12.43
CA LYS A 2 -71.27 13.73 -13.69
C LYS A 2 -69.79 14.15 -13.63
N ASN A 3 -69.41 15.04 -12.70
CA ASN A 3 -68.03 15.52 -12.59
C ASN A 3 -67.14 14.70 -11.62
N LEU A 4 -67.74 13.81 -10.80
CA LEU A 4 -66.97 12.92 -9.91
C LEU A 4 -66.47 11.65 -10.62
N ILE A 5 -67.15 11.23 -11.69
CA ILE A 5 -66.80 10.03 -12.46
C ILE A 5 -65.59 10.29 -13.38
N TYR A 6 -65.42 11.52 -13.87
CA TYR A 6 -64.23 11.90 -14.66
C TYR A 6 -62.95 12.00 -13.82
N LEU A 7 -63.04 12.36 -12.53
CA LEU A 7 -61.88 12.33 -11.63
C LEU A 7 -61.47 10.90 -11.24
N LEU A 8 -62.44 9.97 -11.14
CA LEU A 8 -62.14 8.55 -10.88
C LEU A 8 -61.58 7.81 -12.11
N LEU A 9 -61.95 8.24 -13.32
CA LEU A 9 -61.42 7.69 -14.58
C LEU A 9 -60.05 8.28 -14.98
N CYS A 10 -59.66 9.44 -14.44
CA CYS A 10 -58.30 9.96 -14.57
C CYS A 10 -57.35 9.46 -13.48
N ALA A 11 -57.87 9.00 -12.34
CA ALA A 11 -57.07 8.42 -11.25
C ALA A 11 -56.75 6.92 -11.43
N THR A 12 -57.25 6.26 -12.48
CA THR A 12 -57.06 4.83 -12.74
C THR A 12 -56.20 4.50 -13.96
N GLN A 13 -55.52 5.49 -14.56
CA GLN A 13 -54.58 5.28 -15.67
C GLN A 13 -53.16 5.81 -15.44
N ILE A 14 -52.74 5.99 -14.18
CA ILE A 14 -51.34 6.31 -13.86
C ILE A 14 -50.76 5.24 -12.92
N SER A 15 -50.96 3.97 -13.29
CA SER A 15 -49.92 2.97 -13.07
C SER A 15 -48.94 3.16 -14.23
N PHE A 16 -47.97 4.06 -14.08
CA PHE A 16 -46.83 4.08 -14.99
C PHE A 16 -46.16 2.71 -14.86
N ALA A 17 -46.47 1.80 -15.77
CA ALA A 17 -45.53 0.81 -16.22
C ALA A 17 -44.34 1.62 -16.76
N GLN A 18 -43.37 1.87 -15.89
CA GLN A 18 -42.10 2.44 -16.29
C GLN A 18 -41.52 1.49 -17.32
N THR A 19 -41.55 1.92 -18.58
CA THR A 19 -40.81 1.29 -19.65
C THR A 19 -39.33 1.35 -19.27
N ASN A 20 -38.76 0.19 -18.92
CA ASN A 20 -37.32 -0.11 -18.87
C ASN A 20 -36.68 0.12 -20.26
N ASN A 21 -36.84 1.30 -20.87
CA ASN A 21 -36.49 1.58 -22.26
C ASN A 21 -34.97 1.60 -22.53
N SER A 22 -34.12 1.27 -21.57
CA SER A 22 -32.67 1.11 -21.75
C SER A 22 -32.21 -0.36 -21.83
N ILE A 23 -33.01 -1.31 -21.34
CA ILE A 23 -32.66 -2.74 -21.29
C ILE A 23 -33.78 -3.56 -21.94
N ASP A 24 -33.44 -4.48 -22.85
CA ASP A 24 -34.42 -5.42 -23.42
C ASP A 24 -34.78 -6.51 -22.39
N PHE A 25 -35.53 -6.11 -21.36
CA PHE A 25 -35.88 -6.98 -20.26
C PHE A 25 -36.74 -8.17 -20.72
N LYS A 26 -37.55 -8.02 -21.77
CA LYS A 26 -38.35 -9.13 -22.31
C LYS A 26 -37.46 -10.23 -22.89
N LYS A 27 -36.41 -9.86 -23.64
CA LYS A 27 -35.40 -10.81 -24.12
C LYS A 27 -34.71 -11.52 -22.94
N ILE A 28 -34.27 -10.75 -21.94
CA ILE A 28 -33.58 -11.29 -20.76
C ILE A 28 -34.50 -12.21 -19.95
N GLU A 29 -35.75 -11.82 -19.68
CA GLU A 29 -36.77 -12.63 -19.01
C GLU A 29 -36.96 -13.96 -19.76
N SER A 30 -37.14 -13.92 -21.09
CA SER A 30 -37.30 -15.12 -21.89
C SER A 30 -36.07 -16.03 -21.86
N GLN A 31 -34.86 -15.47 -21.94
CA GLN A 31 -33.61 -16.24 -21.90
C GLN A 31 -33.39 -16.86 -20.52
N ALA A 32 -33.56 -16.08 -19.45
CA ALA A 32 -33.41 -16.52 -18.08
C ALA A 32 -34.38 -17.65 -17.73
N LEU A 33 -35.66 -17.51 -18.08
CA LEU A 33 -36.68 -18.53 -17.82
C LEU A 33 -36.47 -19.79 -18.68
N LYS A 34 -35.96 -19.66 -19.92
CA LYS A 34 -35.57 -20.81 -20.74
C LYS A 34 -34.44 -21.59 -20.07
N THR A 35 -33.41 -20.89 -19.61
CA THR A 35 -32.26 -21.52 -18.97
C THR A 35 -32.56 -22.07 -17.58
N ALA A 36 -33.49 -21.46 -16.85
CA ALA A 36 -33.97 -21.96 -15.56
C ALA A 36 -34.52 -23.39 -15.66
N LYS A 37 -35.15 -23.77 -16.78
CA LYS A 37 -35.74 -25.12 -16.97
C LYS A 37 -34.75 -26.27 -16.78
N THR A 38 -33.46 -26.03 -17.01
CA THR A 38 -32.39 -27.04 -16.89
C THR A 38 -31.37 -26.67 -15.82
N SER A 39 -31.60 -25.59 -15.07
CA SER A 39 -30.69 -25.10 -14.03
C SER A 39 -31.06 -25.66 -12.67
N LYS A 40 -30.05 -26.04 -11.88
CA LYS A 40 -30.20 -26.34 -10.44
C LYS A 40 -30.58 -25.12 -9.59
N HIS A 41 -30.64 -23.92 -10.20
CA HIS A 41 -30.98 -22.64 -9.55
C HIS A 41 -32.29 -22.05 -10.11
N ALA A 42 -33.17 -22.89 -10.67
CA ALA A 42 -34.41 -22.48 -11.31
C ALA A 42 -35.28 -21.55 -10.44
N ASP A 43 -35.46 -21.89 -9.16
CA ASP A 43 -36.26 -21.12 -8.22
C ASP A 43 -35.68 -19.72 -7.99
N LEU A 44 -34.36 -19.64 -7.76
CA LEU A 44 -33.65 -18.36 -7.59
C LEU A 44 -33.78 -17.45 -8.81
N ILE A 45 -33.68 -18.02 -10.02
CA ILE A 45 -33.81 -17.26 -11.27
C ILE A 45 -35.24 -16.78 -11.46
N THR A 46 -36.22 -17.65 -11.24
CA THR A 46 -37.65 -17.34 -11.42
C THR A 46 -38.11 -16.26 -10.44
N ASP A 47 -37.73 -16.41 -9.16
CA ASP A 47 -38.00 -15.41 -8.14
C ASP A 47 -37.31 -14.09 -8.46
N PHE A 48 -36.04 -14.11 -8.87
CA PHE A 48 -35.33 -12.91 -9.26
C PHE A 48 -36.09 -12.11 -10.33
N ILE A 49 -36.51 -12.76 -11.42
CA ILE A 49 -37.18 -12.10 -12.54
C ILE A 49 -38.51 -11.50 -12.10
N LYS A 50 -39.29 -12.23 -11.29
CA LYS A 50 -40.56 -11.75 -10.73
C LYS A 50 -40.37 -10.51 -9.86
N GLU A 51 -39.38 -10.54 -8.96
CA GLU A 51 -39.10 -9.44 -8.06
C GLU A 51 -38.52 -8.22 -8.81
N TYR A 52 -37.60 -8.44 -9.75
CA TYR A 52 -37.01 -7.37 -10.57
C TYR A 52 -38.07 -6.62 -11.37
N LYS A 53 -39.01 -7.34 -12.00
CA LYS A 53 -40.09 -6.78 -12.83
C LYS A 53 -41.05 -5.87 -12.04
N THR A 54 -41.19 -6.12 -10.74
CA THR A 54 -42.10 -5.37 -9.85
C THR A 54 -41.39 -4.41 -8.93
N GLY A 55 -40.06 -4.31 -9.01
CA GLY A 55 -39.26 -3.40 -8.20
C GLY A 55 -39.39 -1.94 -8.62
N ALA A 56 -39.13 -1.04 -7.68
CA ALA A 56 -39.12 0.40 -7.88
C ALA A 56 -37.73 0.91 -8.31
N SER A 57 -37.69 2.12 -8.88
CA SER A 57 -36.46 2.79 -9.27
C SER A 57 -35.51 3.00 -8.07
N VAL A 58 -34.21 2.82 -8.33
CA VAL A 58 -33.13 3.03 -7.37
C VAL A 58 -32.63 4.46 -7.43
N SER A 59 -32.50 5.11 -6.27
CA SER A 59 -31.97 6.46 -6.12
C SER A 59 -30.49 6.46 -5.74
N SER A 60 -29.86 7.62 -5.73
CA SER A 60 -28.48 7.74 -5.25
C SER A 60 -28.31 7.31 -3.81
N ARG A 61 -29.30 7.57 -2.94
CA ARG A 61 -29.30 7.16 -1.52
C ARG A 61 -29.28 5.66 -1.33
N ASP A 62 -29.85 4.91 -2.26
CA ASP A 62 -29.92 3.45 -2.16
C ASP A 62 -28.58 2.78 -2.54
N LEU A 63 -27.71 3.47 -3.28
CA LEU A 63 -26.42 2.96 -3.77
C LEU A 63 -25.22 3.61 -3.09
N ILE A 64 -25.42 4.30 -1.97
CA ILE A 64 -24.33 4.94 -1.20
C ILE A 64 -23.51 3.94 -0.37
N PHE A 65 -23.98 2.71 -0.19
CA PHE A 65 -23.32 1.70 0.65
C PHE A 65 -22.74 0.57 -0.21
N ASP A 66 -21.74 -0.11 0.34
CA ASP A 66 -21.26 -1.38 -0.22
C ASP A 66 -22.28 -2.48 0.12
N PHE A 67 -22.47 -3.44 -0.79
CA PHE A 67 -23.35 -4.58 -0.58
C PHE A 67 -22.66 -5.87 -0.96
N VAL A 68 -22.88 -6.92 -0.17
CA VAL A 68 -22.51 -8.30 -0.53
C VAL A 68 -23.76 -9.12 -0.77
N GLY A 69 -23.67 -10.06 -1.69
CA GLY A 69 -24.76 -10.95 -2.00
C GLY A 69 -24.39 -12.00 -3.01
N ILE A 70 -25.33 -12.30 -3.90
CA ILE A 70 -25.18 -13.39 -4.87
C ILE A 70 -25.40 -12.89 -6.29
N GLY A 71 -24.70 -13.53 -7.22
CA GLY A 71 -24.88 -13.36 -8.65
C GLY A 71 -25.19 -14.71 -9.29
N VAL A 72 -26.18 -14.75 -10.16
CA VAL A 72 -26.42 -15.90 -11.05
C VAL A 72 -25.95 -15.51 -12.44
N TYR A 73 -24.80 -16.03 -12.84
CA TYR A 73 -24.30 -15.93 -14.20
C TYR A 73 -25.11 -16.85 -15.11
N ILE A 74 -25.54 -16.34 -16.26
CA ILE A 74 -26.33 -17.06 -17.26
C ILE A 74 -25.67 -16.86 -18.62
N ASN A 75 -25.35 -17.98 -19.28
CA ASN A 75 -24.99 -18.02 -20.69
C ASN A 75 -26.12 -18.74 -21.46
N PRO A 76 -26.96 -17.99 -22.21
CA PRO A 76 -28.08 -18.56 -22.94
C PRO A 76 -27.67 -19.48 -24.10
N THR A 77 -26.48 -19.27 -24.67
CA THR A 77 -25.99 -19.98 -25.87
C THR A 77 -25.69 -21.45 -25.57
N ASN A 78 -25.03 -21.72 -24.45
CA ASN A 78 -24.73 -23.07 -23.98
C ASN A 78 -25.68 -23.55 -22.87
N ASN A 79 -26.64 -22.71 -22.49
CA ASN A 79 -27.65 -22.99 -21.48
C ASN A 79 -27.06 -23.30 -20.09
N THR A 80 -25.95 -22.63 -19.74
CA THR A 80 -25.24 -22.83 -18.47
C THR A 80 -25.56 -21.74 -17.46
N THR A 81 -25.51 -22.13 -16.18
CA THR A 81 -25.71 -21.22 -15.05
C THR A 81 -24.68 -21.44 -13.97
N LYS A 82 -24.25 -20.37 -13.30
CA LYS A 82 -23.35 -20.45 -12.15
C LYS A 82 -23.77 -19.48 -11.05
N LEU A 83 -24.01 -20.00 -9.85
CA LEU A 83 -24.23 -19.19 -8.65
C LEU A 83 -22.89 -18.78 -8.03
N LEU A 84 -22.69 -17.50 -7.79
CA LEU A 84 -21.41 -16.90 -7.40
C LEU A 84 -21.60 -15.86 -6.29
N PRO A 85 -20.63 -15.69 -5.38
CA PRO A 85 -20.61 -14.52 -4.50
C PRO A 85 -20.53 -13.24 -5.33
N ALA A 86 -21.33 -12.24 -4.97
CA ALA A 86 -21.37 -10.96 -5.64
C ALA A 86 -21.15 -9.80 -4.67
N LYS A 87 -20.59 -8.72 -5.18
CA LYS A 87 -20.41 -7.49 -4.42
C LYS A 87 -20.74 -6.27 -5.28
N TYR A 88 -21.34 -5.26 -4.66
CA TYR A 88 -21.41 -3.89 -5.14
C TYR A 88 -20.57 -2.99 -4.22
N THR A 89 -19.87 -2.01 -4.79
CA THR A 89 -18.99 -1.12 -4.05
C THR A 89 -19.08 0.31 -4.57
N LEU A 90 -18.94 1.29 -3.67
CA LEU A 90 -18.82 2.72 -4.01
C LEU A 90 -17.56 3.29 -3.34
N ASN A 91 -16.79 4.09 -4.07
CA ASN A 91 -15.74 4.93 -3.50
C ASN A 91 -16.25 6.37 -3.34
N LEU A 92 -16.37 6.85 -2.10
CA LEU A 92 -16.90 8.19 -1.85
C LEU A 92 -16.03 9.32 -2.39
N LYS A 93 -14.70 9.13 -2.41
CA LYS A 93 -13.76 10.17 -2.85
C LYS A 93 -13.75 10.32 -4.36
N THR A 94 -13.70 9.20 -5.08
CA THR A 94 -13.64 9.21 -6.55
C THR A 94 -15.02 9.22 -7.20
N ARG A 95 -16.08 8.86 -6.45
CA ARG A 95 -17.45 8.65 -6.95
C ARG A 95 -17.53 7.56 -8.03
N LEU A 96 -16.62 6.59 -7.97
CA LEU A 96 -16.63 5.41 -8.84
C LEU A 96 -17.26 4.23 -8.10
N SER A 97 -18.02 3.43 -8.82
CA SER A 97 -18.68 2.23 -8.33
C SER A 97 -18.25 1.01 -9.12
N GLY A 98 -18.24 -0.16 -8.46
CA GLY A 98 -18.00 -1.44 -9.08
C GLY A 98 -19.07 -2.45 -8.68
N ILE A 99 -19.42 -3.34 -9.60
CA ILE A 99 -20.27 -4.50 -9.32
C ILE A 99 -19.72 -5.72 -10.03
N GLY A 100 -19.75 -6.87 -9.38
CA GLY A 100 -19.19 -8.08 -9.96
C GLY A 100 -19.44 -9.32 -9.14
N VAL A 101 -19.09 -10.46 -9.75
CA VAL A 101 -19.06 -11.78 -9.13
C VAL A 101 -17.61 -12.25 -8.98
N VAL A 102 -17.36 -13.13 -8.02
CA VAL A 102 -16.01 -13.71 -7.80
C VAL A 102 -16.00 -15.20 -8.11
N GLY A 103 -15.00 -15.65 -8.88
CA GLY A 103 -14.82 -17.06 -9.24
C GLY A 103 -15.57 -17.49 -10.49
N LEU A 104 -15.95 -16.56 -11.38
CA LEU A 104 -16.58 -16.89 -12.66
C LEU A 104 -15.63 -17.74 -13.52
N GLU A 105 -14.37 -17.33 -13.57
CA GLU A 105 -13.25 -17.92 -14.30
C GLU A 105 -12.75 -19.27 -13.77
N LYS A 106 -13.14 -19.65 -12.55
CA LYS A 106 -12.68 -20.89 -11.91
C LYS A 106 -13.55 -22.08 -12.31
N GLU A 107 -12.98 -23.26 -12.45
CA GLU A 107 -13.75 -24.49 -12.70
C GLU A 107 -14.70 -24.81 -11.52
N SER A 108 -14.20 -24.68 -10.30
CA SER A 108 -14.97 -24.88 -9.06
C SER A 108 -14.77 -23.74 -8.07
N LEU A 109 -15.76 -23.55 -7.20
CA LEU A 109 -15.68 -22.61 -6.08
C LEU A 109 -15.01 -23.27 -4.88
N SER A 110 -14.35 -22.47 -4.03
CA SER A 110 -13.80 -22.99 -2.79
C SER A 110 -14.91 -23.38 -1.80
N GLU A 111 -14.59 -24.23 -0.83
CA GLU A 111 -15.53 -24.63 0.23
C GLU A 111 -16.09 -23.42 0.98
N ASN A 112 -15.24 -22.43 1.26
CA ASN A 112 -15.62 -21.16 1.88
C ASN A 112 -16.63 -20.37 1.04
N GLN A 113 -16.44 -20.32 -0.28
CA GLN A 113 -17.40 -19.67 -1.19
C GLN A 113 -18.74 -20.42 -1.25
N LEU A 114 -18.70 -21.76 -1.27
CA LEU A 114 -19.91 -22.59 -1.26
C LEU A 114 -20.68 -22.44 0.06
N LYS A 115 -19.97 -22.37 1.19
CA LYS A 115 -20.54 -22.10 2.52
C LYS A 115 -21.22 -20.73 2.56
N PHE A 116 -20.54 -19.68 2.09
CA PHE A 116 -21.12 -18.34 1.95
C PHE A 116 -22.43 -18.37 1.15
N LEU A 117 -22.43 -18.99 -0.03
CA LEU A 117 -23.62 -19.09 -0.88
C LEU A 117 -24.78 -19.85 -0.20
N SER A 118 -24.48 -20.92 0.52
CA SER A 118 -25.46 -21.72 1.27
C SER A 118 -26.09 -20.91 2.41
N ILE A 119 -25.28 -20.16 3.16
CA ILE A 119 -25.78 -19.28 4.23
C ILE A 119 -26.63 -18.16 3.62
N TYR A 120 -26.10 -17.46 2.61
CA TYR A 120 -26.77 -16.29 2.05
C TYR A 120 -28.12 -16.64 1.40
N THR A 121 -28.21 -17.75 0.68
CA THR A 121 -29.46 -18.18 0.05
C THR A 121 -30.54 -18.60 1.05
N LYS A 122 -30.17 -19.06 2.25
CA LYS A 122 -31.11 -19.51 3.30
C LYS A 122 -31.45 -18.43 4.31
N ASN A 123 -30.46 -17.68 4.78
CA ASN A 123 -30.61 -16.64 5.78
C ASN A 123 -29.48 -15.60 5.67
N PRO A 124 -29.63 -14.57 4.81
CA PRO A 124 -28.64 -13.52 4.63
C PRO A 124 -28.22 -12.82 5.92
N SER A 125 -29.13 -12.67 6.89
CA SER A 125 -28.83 -12.01 8.17
C SER A 125 -27.72 -12.70 8.99
N LYS A 126 -27.45 -13.98 8.73
CA LYS A 126 -26.40 -14.75 9.40
C LYS A 126 -25.03 -14.66 8.73
N ILE A 127 -24.91 -13.95 7.60
CA ILE A 127 -23.67 -13.91 6.83
C ILE A 127 -22.55 -13.16 7.54
N ALA A 128 -22.87 -12.24 8.45
CA ALA A 128 -21.89 -11.42 9.17
C ALA A 128 -20.90 -12.24 10.02
N ALA A 129 -21.26 -13.48 10.40
CA ALA A 129 -20.41 -14.39 11.18
C ALA A 129 -19.61 -15.37 10.31
N ASP A 130 -19.71 -15.29 8.98
CA ASP A 130 -19.00 -16.17 8.07
C ASP A 130 -17.58 -15.64 7.78
N ASP A 131 -16.58 -16.54 7.83
CA ASP A 131 -15.17 -16.18 7.64
C ASP A 131 -14.92 -15.62 6.24
N TYR A 132 -15.57 -16.20 5.21
CA TYR A 132 -15.44 -15.71 3.85
C TYR A 132 -16.06 -14.32 3.69
N TYR A 133 -17.19 -14.05 4.33
CA TYR A 133 -17.77 -12.70 4.38
C TYR A 133 -16.79 -11.66 4.95
N MET A 134 -16.08 -11.99 6.04
CA MET A 134 -15.17 -11.06 6.71
C MET A 134 -14.02 -10.61 5.81
N GLU A 135 -13.55 -11.47 4.91
CA GLU A 135 -12.60 -11.12 3.87
C GLU A 135 -13.27 -10.44 2.67
N PHE A 136 -14.38 -11.02 2.20
CA PHE A 136 -15.04 -10.62 0.96
C PHE A 136 -15.63 -9.22 1.01
N LYS A 137 -16.05 -8.74 2.19
CA LYS A 137 -16.55 -7.37 2.35
C LYS A 137 -15.51 -6.30 1.99
N TYR A 138 -14.22 -6.61 2.05
CA TYR A 138 -13.14 -5.69 1.63
C TYR A 138 -12.72 -5.85 0.16
N HIS A 139 -13.30 -6.79 -0.57
CA HIS A 139 -12.99 -7.00 -1.99
C HIS A 139 -13.31 -5.76 -2.83
N THR A 140 -12.43 -5.41 -3.76
CA THR A 140 -12.62 -4.31 -4.71
C THR A 140 -12.45 -4.82 -6.12
N PHE A 141 -13.18 -4.22 -7.06
CA PHE A 141 -13.07 -4.55 -8.48
C PHE A 141 -12.11 -3.56 -9.14
N ARG A 142 -11.28 -4.06 -10.07
CA ARG A 142 -10.39 -3.20 -10.86
C ARG A 142 -11.15 -2.36 -11.88
N ILE A 143 -12.29 -2.88 -12.34
CA ILE A 143 -13.15 -2.21 -13.30
C ILE A 143 -14.25 -1.51 -12.50
N GLU A 144 -14.24 -0.19 -12.55
CA GLU A 144 -15.23 0.69 -11.92
C GLU A 144 -15.79 1.66 -12.95
N GLY A 145 -17.00 2.16 -12.73
CA GLY A 145 -17.68 3.14 -13.57
C GLY A 145 -18.40 4.20 -12.74
N LYS A 146 -18.89 5.25 -13.40
CA LYS A 146 -19.77 6.23 -12.76
C LYS A 146 -21.20 5.72 -12.77
N LEU A 147 -21.90 5.93 -11.65
CA LEU A 147 -23.35 5.73 -11.61
C LEU A 147 -24.06 6.87 -12.32
N GLU A 148 -25.00 6.49 -13.19
CA GLU A 148 -25.86 7.42 -13.93
C GLU A 148 -27.33 7.19 -13.53
N TYR A 149 -28.13 8.26 -13.51
CA TYR A 149 -29.50 8.26 -12.98
C TYR A 149 -30.52 8.82 -13.99
N ALA A 150 -30.35 8.52 -15.27
CA ALA A 150 -31.32 8.92 -16.30
C ALA A 150 -32.56 8.01 -16.25
N ASN A 151 -33.59 8.42 -15.49
CA ASN A 151 -34.84 7.68 -15.21
C ASN A 151 -34.71 6.40 -14.36
N SER A 152 -33.56 5.73 -14.39
CA SER A 152 -33.20 4.60 -13.52
C SER A 152 -31.69 4.60 -13.27
N ALA A 153 -31.26 4.11 -12.10
CA ALA A 153 -29.83 3.95 -11.83
C ALA A 153 -29.21 2.86 -12.72
N PHE A 154 -28.12 3.20 -13.40
CA PHE A 154 -27.30 2.22 -14.13
C PHE A 154 -25.81 2.49 -13.96
N LEU A 155 -25.02 1.44 -14.16
CA LEU A 155 -23.57 1.44 -14.11
C LEU A 155 -23.05 0.84 -15.42
N ALA A 156 -22.39 1.66 -16.24
CA ALA A 156 -21.70 1.18 -17.43
C ALA A 156 -20.21 1.07 -17.14
N ASP A 157 -19.67 -0.14 -17.25
CA ASP A 157 -18.24 -0.42 -17.12
C ASP A 157 -17.65 -0.96 -18.43
N GLN A 158 -16.41 -1.45 -18.45
CA GLN A 158 -15.78 -1.94 -19.68
C GLN A 158 -16.52 -3.14 -20.30
N ASN A 159 -17.07 -4.03 -19.47
CA ASN A 159 -17.59 -5.34 -19.88
C ASN A 159 -19.12 -5.41 -19.87
N TYR A 160 -19.75 -4.74 -18.90
CA TYR A 160 -21.18 -4.82 -18.65
C TYR A 160 -21.84 -3.45 -18.60
N THR A 161 -23.13 -3.43 -18.92
CA THR A 161 -24.05 -2.37 -18.49
C THR A 161 -25.02 -2.96 -17.49
N THR A 162 -25.01 -2.42 -16.27
CA THR A 162 -25.76 -2.96 -15.13
C THR A 162 -26.91 -2.04 -14.72
N TYR A 163 -28.12 -2.60 -14.64
CA TYR A 163 -29.36 -1.87 -14.36
C TYR A 163 -29.97 -2.28 -13.03
N PHE A 164 -30.30 -1.31 -12.19
CA PHE A 164 -30.72 -1.56 -10.80
C PHE A 164 -32.22 -1.33 -10.59
N THR A 165 -32.80 -2.17 -9.74
CA THR A 165 -34.14 -2.00 -9.17
C THR A 165 -34.12 -2.38 -7.69
N LYS A 166 -35.10 -1.94 -6.92
CA LYS A 166 -35.21 -2.29 -5.50
C LYS A 166 -36.62 -2.71 -5.12
N LYS A 167 -36.72 -3.59 -4.15
CA LYS A 167 -38.00 -3.99 -3.55
C LYS A 167 -37.79 -4.38 -2.10
N ASP A 168 -38.51 -3.72 -1.20
CA ASP A 168 -38.33 -3.85 0.24
C ASP A 168 -36.86 -3.64 0.65
N ASN A 169 -36.27 -4.60 1.37
CA ASN A 169 -34.87 -4.57 1.78
C ASN A 169 -33.91 -5.13 0.73
N TRP A 170 -34.38 -5.41 -0.49
CA TRP A 170 -33.58 -6.05 -1.53
C TRP A 170 -33.24 -5.08 -2.65
N LEU A 171 -31.97 -5.08 -3.03
CA LEU A 171 -31.47 -4.47 -4.24
C LEU A 171 -31.22 -5.58 -5.27
N TYR A 172 -31.76 -5.39 -6.47
CA TYR A 172 -31.57 -6.29 -7.59
C TYR A 172 -30.87 -5.55 -8.73
N ALA A 173 -29.98 -6.23 -9.44
CA ALA A 173 -29.35 -5.66 -10.62
C ALA A 173 -29.18 -6.70 -11.73
N ILE A 174 -29.24 -6.26 -12.98
CA ILE A 174 -28.96 -7.10 -14.15
C ILE A 174 -27.79 -6.50 -14.90
N GLY A 175 -26.65 -7.21 -14.92
CA GLY A 175 -25.49 -6.86 -15.74
C GLY A 175 -25.58 -7.54 -17.08
N VAL A 176 -25.70 -6.78 -18.16
CA VAL A 176 -25.76 -7.28 -19.54
C VAL A 176 -24.40 -7.11 -20.20
N SER A 177 -23.85 -8.19 -20.75
CA SER A 177 -22.57 -8.15 -21.46
C SER A 177 -22.67 -7.22 -22.67
N LYS A 178 -21.62 -6.43 -22.91
CA LYS A 178 -21.51 -5.57 -24.10
C LYS A 178 -21.09 -6.32 -25.36
N THR A 179 -20.62 -7.56 -25.22
CA THR A 179 -19.96 -8.31 -26.31
C THR A 179 -20.56 -9.69 -26.55
N SER A 180 -21.39 -10.19 -25.63
CA SER A 180 -22.02 -11.51 -25.70
C SER A 180 -23.49 -11.44 -25.24
N ASP A 181 -24.25 -12.50 -25.46
CA ASP A 181 -25.62 -12.64 -24.91
C ASP A 181 -25.64 -13.04 -23.43
N GLU A 182 -24.50 -13.03 -22.75
CA GLU A 182 -24.36 -13.41 -21.35
C GLU A 182 -24.80 -12.28 -20.42
N PHE A 183 -25.37 -12.65 -19.28
CA PHE A 183 -25.78 -11.69 -18.27
C PHE A 183 -25.69 -12.26 -16.86
N ILE A 184 -25.69 -11.37 -15.88
CA ILE A 184 -25.60 -11.71 -14.46
C ILE A 184 -26.79 -11.08 -13.73
N LEU A 185 -27.49 -11.92 -12.96
CA LEU A 185 -28.58 -11.51 -12.07
C LEU A 185 -28.02 -11.33 -10.65
N TYR A 186 -27.93 -10.10 -10.16
CA TYR A 186 -27.35 -9.75 -8.85
C TYR A 186 -28.43 -9.47 -7.82
N LYS A 187 -28.39 -10.16 -6.68
CA LYS A 187 -29.33 -9.98 -5.57
C LYS A 187 -28.57 -9.64 -4.28
N PHE A 188 -28.93 -8.52 -3.67
CA PHE A 188 -28.34 -8.02 -2.43
C PHE A 188 -29.41 -7.70 -1.39
N ASP A 189 -29.26 -8.23 -0.19
CA ASP A 189 -29.97 -7.79 1.00
C ASP A 189 -29.27 -6.56 1.58
N THR A 190 -29.96 -5.43 1.59
CA THR A 190 -29.46 -4.15 2.10
C THR A 190 -29.23 -4.16 3.62
N GLN A 191 -29.71 -5.18 4.33
CA GLN A 191 -29.53 -5.37 5.77
C GLN A 191 -28.49 -6.43 6.13
N ALA A 192 -27.97 -7.19 5.16
CA ALA A 192 -27.00 -8.25 5.43
C ALA A 192 -25.61 -7.71 5.86
N MET A 193 -25.27 -6.49 5.46
CA MET A 193 -24.05 -5.80 5.89
C MET A 193 -24.37 -4.74 6.95
N PRO A 194 -23.72 -4.76 8.13
CA PRO A 194 -23.85 -3.70 9.12
C PRO A 194 -23.44 -2.34 8.54
N LYS A 195 -24.16 -1.28 8.88
CA LYS A 195 -23.83 0.08 8.38
C LYS A 195 -22.44 0.55 8.83
N ASP A 196 -21.93 0.07 9.96
CA ASP A 196 -20.59 0.42 10.45
C ASP A 196 -19.47 -0.21 9.59
N ASP A 197 -19.73 -1.39 8.99
CA ASP A 197 -18.77 -2.05 8.09
C ASP A 197 -18.47 -1.17 6.86
N TYR A 198 -19.45 -0.39 6.40
CA TYR A 198 -19.26 0.54 5.30
C TYR A 198 -18.13 1.55 5.59
N MET A 199 -18.10 2.13 6.79
CA MET A 199 -17.08 3.13 7.15
C MET A 199 -15.70 2.49 7.25
N LEU A 200 -15.62 1.27 7.79
CA LEU A 200 -14.39 0.47 7.83
C LEU A 200 -13.87 0.15 6.43
N ILE A 201 -14.77 -0.22 5.50
CA ILE A 201 -14.40 -0.46 4.09
C ILE A 201 -13.84 0.81 3.44
N GLN A 202 -14.43 1.98 3.67
CA GLN A 202 -13.89 3.24 3.15
C GLN A 202 -12.51 3.56 3.73
N MET A 203 -12.32 3.35 5.04
CA MET A 203 -11.02 3.53 5.70
C MET A 203 -9.94 2.59 5.14
N GLU A 204 -10.31 1.34 4.86
CA GLU A 204 -9.40 0.36 4.28
C GLU A 204 -9.02 0.71 2.84
N LYS A 205 -9.98 1.16 2.01
CA LYS A 205 -9.70 1.67 0.66
C LYS A 205 -8.72 2.85 0.71
N ASP A 206 -8.95 3.78 1.63
CA ASP A 206 -8.06 4.92 1.84
C ASP A 206 -6.67 4.51 2.31
N ARG A 207 -6.59 3.53 3.22
CA ARG A 207 -5.33 2.95 3.70
C ARG A 207 -4.56 2.33 2.54
N GLN A 208 -5.22 1.58 1.66
CA GLN A 208 -4.59 0.93 0.50
C GLN A 208 -4.06 1.96 -0.50
N VAL A 209 -4.82 3.02 -0.81
CA VAL A 209 -4.37 4.11 -1.69
C VAL A 209 -3.17 4.83 -1.08
N LYS A 210 -3.25 5.20 0.20
CA LYS A 210 -2.15 5.85 0.92
C LYS A 210 -0.92 4.95 0.98
N TRP A 211 -1.10 3.67 1.25
CA TRP A 211 -0.03 2.68 1.25
C TRP A 211 0.61 2.57 -0.12
N ALA A 212 -0.17 2.45 -1.20
CA ALA A 212 0.36 2.38 -2.56
C ALA A 212 1.17 3.63 -2.94
N GLN A 213 0.69 4.83 -2.57
CA GLN A 213 1.44 6.08 -2.76
C GLN A 213 2.73 6.09 -1.93
N GLN A 214 2.65 5.72 -0.66
CA GLN A 214 3.82 5.61 0.22
C GLN A 214 4.80 4.54 -0.26
N SER A 215 4.36 3.41 -0.81
CA SER A 215 5.19 2.36 -1.38
C SER A 215 5.94 2.83 -2.61
N LYS A 216 5.30 3.60 -3.50
CA LYS A 216 5.99 4.23 -4.64
C LYS A 216 7.05 5.22 -4.16
N LEU A 217 6.71 6.06 -3.19
CA LEU A 217 7.68 6.97 -2.59
C LEU A 217 8.79 6.24 -1.83
N ARG A 218 8.52 5.08 -1.22
CA ARG A 218 9.55 4.20 -0.63
C ARG A 218 10.37 3.47 -1.69
N ALA A 219 9.93 3.35 -2.93
CA ALA A 219 10.77 2.79 -3.98
C ALA A 219 11.81 3.82 -4.47
N VAL A 220 11.40 5.09 -4.59
CA VAL A 220 12.24 6.19 -5.08
C VAL A 220 13.06 6.84 -3.95
N PHE A 221 12.45 6.92 -2.76
CA PHE A 221 13.04 7.43 -1.53
C PHE A 221 12.88 6.39 -0.40
N PRO A 222 13.62 5.28 -0.48
CA PRO A 222 13.45 4.12 0.42
C PRO A 222 13.70 4.40 1.89
N MET A 223 14.28 5.56 2.20
CA MET A 223 15.14 5.70 3.36
C MET A 223 14.66 6.72 4.41
N TYR A 224 13.40 7.13 4.31
CA TYR A 224 12.80 8.02 5.31
C TYR A 224 12.13 7.32 6.50
N HIS A 225 12.49 7.73 7.72
CA HIS A 225 11.68 7.54 8.92
C HIS A 225 10.86 8.81 9.15
N ASP A 226 9.57 8.79 8.80
CA ASP A 226 8.70 9.98 8.89
C ASP A 226 8.64 10.58 10.33
N VAL A 227 9.02 9.81 11.35
CA VAL A 227 9.18 10.30 12.73
C VAL A 227 10.48 11.07 12.91
N ARG A 228 11.62 10.55 12.45
CA ARG A 228 12.94 11.17 12.66
C ARG A 228 13.14 12.44 11.83
N ILE A 229 12.58 12.53 10.63
CA ILE A 229 12.71 13.76 9.82
C ILE A 229 12.09 14.95 10.56
N ASP A 230 10.96 14.74 11.23
CA ASP A 230 10.31 15.80 12.00
C ASP A 230 11.11 16.18 13.25
N GLU A 231 12.09 15.37 13.68
CA GLU A 231 13.04 15.75 14.73
C GLU A 231 13.85 16.99 14.33
N ILE A 232 14.07 17.25 13.02
CA ILE A 232 14.69 18.49 12.54
C ILE A 232 13.85 19.69 13.02
N ARG A 233 12.53 19.69 12.76
CA ARG A 233 11.63 20.77 13.17
C ARG A 233 11.60 20.94 14.69
N VAL A 234 11.61 19.82 15.42
CA VAL A 234 11.67 19.82 16.89
C VAL A 234 12.99 20.41 17.40
N ALA A 235 14.12 20.01 16.82
CA ALA A 235 15.45 20.52 17.15
C ALA A 235 15.54 22.04 16.93
N LEU A 236 15.06 22.53 15.78
CA LEU A 236 15.01 23.95 15.48
C LEU A 236 14.17 24.72 16.51
N ALA A 237 13.03 24.17 16.92
CA ALA A 237 12.17 24.78 17.92
C ALA A 237 12.82 24.85 19.32
N TYR A 238 13.73 23.93 19.66
CA TYR A 238 14.53 24.00 20.88
C TYR A 238 15.68 25.00 20.76
N LEU A 239 16.44 24.96 19.66
CA LEU A 239 17.54 25.88 19.43
C LEU A 239 17.08 27.34 19.48
N LEU A 240 15.97 27.68 18.80
CA LEU A 240 15.44 29.05 18.74
C LEU A 240 14.95 29.63 20.07
N ARG A 241 15.01 28.88 21.18
CA ARG A 241 14.71 29.40 22.53
C ARG A 241 15.96 29.90 23.27
N GLU A 242 17.14 29.58 22.78
CA GLU A 242 18.41 29.74 23.50
C GLU A 242 19.37 30.68 22.75
N GLU A 243 20.27 31.36 23.48
CA GLU A 243 21.39 32.08 22.87
C GLU A 243 22.48 31.10 22.41
N PRO A 244 23.20 31.38 21.30
CA PRO A 244 23.03 32.53 20.40
C PRO A 244 21.93 32.34 19.34
N TYR A 245 21.32 31.16 19.24
CA TYR A 245 20.49 30.74 18.10
C TYR A 245 19.19 31.53 17.96
N LYS A 246 18.56 31.95 19.06
CA LYS A 246 17.33 32.76 19.00
C LYS A 246 17.52 34.10 18.27
N ASN A 247 18.76 34.59 18.18
CA ASN A 247 19.11 35.83 17.47
C ASN A 247 19.73 35.57 16.08
N ASP A 248 19.90 34.30 15.68
CA ASP A 248 20.35 33.95 14.34
C ASP A 248 19.20 34.15 13.35
N LYS A 249 19.31 35.21 12.53
CA LYS A 249 18.29 35.57 11.53
C LYS A 249 18.11 34.49 10.46
N THR A 250 19.20 33.88 10.00
CA THR A 250 19.16 32.84 8.97
C THR A 250 18.49 31.58 9.49
N LEU A 251 18.86 31.16 10.70
CA LEU A 251 18.22 30.01 11.36
C LEU A 251 16.72 30.25 11.59
N THR A 252 16.35 31.44 12.06
CA THR A 252 14.97 31.83 12.30
C THR A 252 14.16 31.80 11.00
N GLU A 253 14.72 32.35 9.91
CA GLU A 253 14.10 32.32 8.60
C GLU A 253 13.87 30.89 8.11
N TYR A 254 14.90 30.04 8.16
CA TYR A 254 14.83 28.65 7.70
C TYR A 254 13.83 27.82 8.52
N ALA A 255 13.86 27.96 9.85
CA ALA A 255 12.89 27.29 10.71
C ALA A 255 11.45 27.75 10.45
N SER A 256 11.23 29.04 10.15
CA SER A 256 9.90 29.58 9.87
C SER A 256 9.25 28.99 8.61
N ARG A 257 10.03 28.39 7.70
CA ARG A 257 9.53 27.70 6.50
C ARG A 257 9.06 26.27 6.81
N MET A 258 9.50 25.68 7.93
CA MET A 258 9.20 24.31 8.35
C MET A 258 8.04 24.25 9.37
N THR A 259 6.90 24.89 9.05
CA THR A 259 5.77 25.00 9.99
C THR A 259 4.93 23.74 10.13
N ARG A 260 4.95 22.86 9.13
CA ARG A 260 4.20 21.60 9.11
C ARG A 260 5.12 20.45 9.47
N LYS A 261 4.52 19.35 9.96
CA LYS A 261 5.23 18.10 10.21
C LYS A 261 6.02 17.71 8.96
N LEU A 262 7.32 17.48 9.12
CA LEU A 262 8.18 17.08 8.01
C LEU A 262 7.97 15.59 7.70
N ASP A 263 7.92 15.27 6.42
CA ASP A 263 7.75 13.92 5.91
C ASP A 263 8.55 13.70 4.62
N ARG A 264 8.53 12.45 4.12
CA ARG A 264 9.17 12.04 2.87
C ARG A 264 8.80 12.90 1.65
N GLU A 265 7.63 13.54 1.65
CA GLU A 265 7.18 14.33 0.50
C GLU A 265 7.66 15.78 0.57
N ASN A 266 7.57 16.41 1.74
CA ASN A 266 7.84 17.84 1.88
C ASN A 266 9.31 18.17 2.15
N ILE A 267 10.07 17.26 2.76
CA ILE A 267 11.46 17.51 3.17
C ILE A 267 12.38 17.88 2.00
N ARG A 268 12.09 17.32 0.81
CA ARG A 268 12.84 17.58 -0.43
C ARG A 268 12.87 19.04 -0.88
N LYS A 269 11.99 19.88 -0.33
CA LYS A 269 11.92 21.32 -0.64
C LYS A 269 12.94 22.15 0.13
N PHE A 270 13.66 21.52 1.07
CA PHE A 270 14.49 22.23 2.04
C PHE A 270 15.99 21.90 1.93
N THR A 271 16.49 21.54 0.76
CA THR A 271 17.91 21.14 0.59
C THR A 271 18.88 22.23 1.04
N THR A 272 18.55 23.50 0.81
CA THR A 272 19.38 24.65 1.22
C THR A 272 19.42 24.79 2.74
N GLU A 273 18.26 24.67 3.39
CA GLU A 273 18.13 24.74 4.84
C GLU A 273 18.84 23.57 5.52
N LEU A 274 18.67 22.36 4.99
CA LEU A 274 19.33 21.16 5.50
C LEU A 274 20.86 21.26 5.42
N ASP A 275 21.39 21.80 4.32
CA ASP A 275 22.84 21.97 4.17
C ASP A 275 23.39 22.99 5.18
N TYR A 276 22.67 24.10 5.39
CA TYR A 276 22.98 25.08 6.44
C TYR A 276 23.06 24.46 7.84
N PHE A 277 22.14 23.55 8.18
CA PHE A 277 22.13 22.92 9.50
C PHE A 277 23.37 22.07 9.78
N LEU A 278 24.05 21.55 8.75
CA LEU A 278 25.29 20.78 8.92
C LEU A 278 26.45 21.63 9.43
N ASP A 279 26.45 22.91 9.08
CA ASP A 279 27.52 23.85 9.43
C ASP A 279 27.22 24.63 10.71
N LEU A 280 26.00 24.49 11.26
CA LEU A 280 25.59 25.13 12.51
C LEU A 280 26.54 24.71 13.66
N LYS A 281 27.12 25.68 14.36
CA LYS A 281 27.96 25.39 15.53
C LYS A 281 27.06 25.26 16.75
N ILE A 282 26.85 24.02 17.20
CA ILE A 282 26.03 23.73 18.39
C ILE A 282 26.95 23.63 19.60
N ASP A 283 26.93 24.63 20.48
CA ASP A 283 27.57 24.56 21.79
C ASP A 283 26.70 23.78 22.79
N GLU A 284 27.05 22.51 22.97
CA GLU A 284 26.36 21.59 23.89
C GLU A 284 26.46 22.01 25.37
N LYS A 285 27.41 22.89 25.73
CA LYS A 285 27.59 23.40 27.11
C LYS A 285 26.71 24.61 27.41
N ALA A 286 26.44 25.43 26.40
CA ALA A 286 25.52 26.57 26.51
C ALA A 286 24.05 26.12 26.58
N TRP A 287 23.78 24.85 26.29
CA TRP A 287 22.43 24.35 26.12
C TRP A 287 21.80 23.86 27.42
N LYS A 288 20.78 24.59 27.88
CA LYS A 288 20.05 24.31 29.12
C LYS A 288 19.15 23.06 29.05
N PHE A 289 18.67 22.69 27.85
CA PHE A 289 17.66 21.63 27.67
C PHE A 289 18.15 20.52 26.74
N LYS A 290 19.06 19.66 27.21
CA LYS A 290 19.57 18.54 26.39
C LYS A 290 18.43 17.66 25.84
N SER A 291 18.43 17.46 24.53
CA SER A 291 17.45 16.72 23.74
C SER A 291 18.19 15.94 22.64
N ASP A 292 17.74 14.73 22.34
CA ASP A 292 18.39 13.91 21.32
C ASP A 292 18.21 14.53 19.93
N GLU A 293 17.12 15.25 19.68
CA GLU A 293 16.82 15.87 18.39
C GLU A 293 17.85 16.93 17.99
N VAL A 294 18.29 17.80 18.91
CA VAL A 294 19.32 18.81 18.58
C VAL A 294 20.69 18.16 18.44
N LEU A 295 21.03 17.19 19.30
CA LEU A 295 22.28 16.42 19.15
C LEU A 295 22.34 15.72 17.80
N ASN A 296 21.19 15.27 17.30
CA ASN A 296 21.04 14.61 16.02
C ASN A 296 20.70 15.53 14.84
N LEU A 297 20.63 16.85 15.02
CA LEU A 297 20.21 17.75 13.93
C LEU A 297 21.09 17.59 12.69
N LYS A 298 22.42 17.50 12.88
CA LYS A 298 23.37 17.30 11.77
C LYS A 298 23.25 15.92 11.16
N HIS A 299 23.10 14.90 12.00
CA HIS A 299 22.89 13.52 11.56
C HIS A 299 21.66 13.42 10.66
N THR A 300 20.51 13.83 11.18
CA THR A 300 19.22 13.74 10.48
C THR A 300 19.21 14.61 9.23
N SER A 301 19.85 15.79 9.25
CA SER A 301 19.95 16.65 8.06
C SER A 301 20.84 16.04 6.97
N ALA A 302 21.97 15.43 7.34
CA ALA A 302 22.87 14.78 6.39
C ALA A 302 22.20 13.54 5.77
N HIS A 303 21.57 12.71 6.60
CA HIS A 303 20.79 11.57 6.14
C HIS A 303 19.66 12.00 5.20
N ALA A 304 18.89 13.03 5.55
CA ALA A 304 17.81 13.55 4.71
C ALA A 304 18.33 14.08 3.36
N LEU A 305 19.46 14.79 3.35
CA LEU A 305 20.11 15.23 2.11
C LEU A 305 20.54 14.04 1.25
N ALA A 306 21.15 13.03 1.87
CA ALA A 306 21.59 11.82 1.17
C ALA A 306 20.41 11.12 0.46
N ASP A 307 19.27 11.01 1.15
CA ASP A 307 18.02 10.46 0.60
C ASP A 307 17.48 11.30 -0.57
N ILE A 308 17.47 12.63 -0.43
CA ILE A 308 17.00 13.54 -1.48
C ILE A 308 17.88 13.37 -2.73
N TYR A 309 19.20 13.35 -2.57
CA TYR A 309 20.13 13.21 -3.68
C TYR A 309 20.07 11.83 -4.31
N PHE A 310 19.85 10.76 -3.53
CA PHE A 310 19.64 9.42 -4.08
C PHE A 310 18.39 9.37 -4.96
N GLY A 311 17.26 9.90 -4.47
CA GLY A 311 16.00 9.92 -5.23
C GLY A 311 16.03 10.85 -6.44
N ASN A 312 16.91 11.85 -6.44
CA ASN A 312 17.20 12.70 -7.61
C ASN A 312 18.31 12.14 -8.51
N GLU A 313 18.71 10.88 -8.31
CA GLU A 313 19.76 10.17 -9.07
C GLU A 313 21.15 10.83 -9.04
N ASN A 314 21.39 11.73 -8.08
CA ASN A 314 22.69 12.33 -7.82
C ASN A 314 23.49 11.49 -6.81
N TYR A 315 23.91 10.32 -7.25
CA TYR A 315 24.53 9.32 -6.38
C TYR A 315 25.86 9.77 -5.76
N LYS A 316 26.60 10.69 -6.39
CA LYS A 316 27.83 11.25 -5.79
C LYS A 316 27.54 12.12 -4.58
N LEU A 317 26.50 12.94 -4.62
CA LEU A 317 26.09 13.72 -3.45
C LEU A 317 25.44 12.80 -2.40
N ALA A 318 24.68 11.79 -2.81
CA ALA A 318 24.15 10.79 -1.88
C ALA A 318 25.28 10.09 -1.10
N GLU A 319 26.33 9.60 -1.80
CA GLU A 319 27.55 9.04 -1.20
C GLU A 319 28.16 9.98 -0.17
N LYS A 320 28.41 11.23 -0.56
CA LYS A 320 28.98 12.27 0.32
C LYS A 320 28.18 12.39 1.62
N PHE A 321 26.87 12.54 1.53
CA PHE A 321 26.05 12.83 2.70
C PHE A 321 25.77 11.59 3.57
N PHE A 322 25.67 10.38 2.99
CA PHE A 322 25.64 9.14 3.77
C PHE A 322 26.94 8.94 4.56
N LEU A 323 28.10 9.17 3.94
CA LEU A 323 29.39 9.09 4.63
C LEU A 323 29.48 10.12 5.75
N ARG A 324 29.05 11.37 5.52
CA ARG A 324 28.98 12.39 6.60
C ARG A 324 28.08 11.94 7.74
N SER A 325 26.90 11.38 7.43
CA SER A 325 25.96 10.87 8.43
C SER A 325 26.50 9.67 9.22
N LEU A 326 27.33 8.84 8.59
CA LEU A 326 27.96 7.67 9.22
C LEU A 326 29.21 8.02 10.04
N LEU A 327 29.99 9.00 9.60
CA LEU A 327 31.34 9.24 10.11
C LEU A 327 31.46 10.53 10.91
N ASP A 328 30.92 11.63 10.38
CA ASP A 328 31.14 12.98 10.91
C ASP A 328 30.02 13.39 11.85
N PHE A 329 28.79 12.96 11.56
CA PHE A 329 27.56 13.28 12.27
C PHE A 329 26.86 12.01 12.70
N LYS A 330 27.56 11.17 13.47
CA LYS A 330 26.99 9.93 14.01
C LYS A 330 25.76 10.23 14.86
N ILE A 331 24.80 9.32 14.79
CA ILE A 331 23.60 9.42 15.61
C ILE A 331 23.96 9.28 17.09
N PHE A 332 23.51 10.24 17.88
CA PHE A 332 23.45 10.15 19.33
C PHE A 332 22.18 9.39 19.73
N SER A 333 22.34 8.37 20.58
CA SER A 333 21.24 7.61 21.13
C SER A 333 21.61 7.09 22.51
N ALA A 334 20.72 7.27 23.49
CA ALA A 334 20.89 6.72 24.84
C ALA A 334 21.04 5.18 24.84
N GLY A 335 20.47 4.50 23.84
CA GLY A 335 20.66 3.06 23.62
C GLY A 335 21.59 2.79 22.43
N GLY A 336 22.69 2.07 22.68
CA GLY A 336 23.65 1.68 21.62
C GLY A 336 23.02 0.84 20.48
N SER A 337 21.96 0.08 20.77
CA SER A 337 21.26 -0.72 19.75
C SER A 337 20.62 0.13 18.64
N ASN A 338 20.15 1.34 18.93
CA ASN A 338 19.57 2.22 17.91
C ASN A 338 20.66 2.86 17.05
N ALA A 339 21.80 3.21 17.63
CA ALA A 339 22.94 3.73 16.87
C ALA A 339 23.49 2.66 15.91
N GLN A 340 23.60 1.41 16.36
CA GLN A 340 23.99 0.31 15.49
C GLN A 340 23.00 0.09 14.34
N LYS A 341 21.69 0.08 14.63
CA LYS A 341 20.65 -0.11 13.62
C LYS A 341 20.67 0.98 12.55
N ASP A 342 20.86 2.23 12.95
CA ASP A 342 20.96 3.35 12.02
C ASP A 342 22.22 3.25 11.15
N ALA A 343 23.39 2.96 11.75
CA ALA A 343 24.62 2.75 10.99
C ALA A 343 24.50 1.58 10.00
N ASN A 344 23.95 0.44 10.42
CA ASN A 344 23.71 -0.70 9.54
C ASN A 344 22.82 -0.31 8.34
N ARG A 345 21.84 0.55 8.57
CA ARG A 345 20.97 1.06 7.50
C ARG A 345 21.75 1.92 6.52
N ILE A 346 22.51 2.91 7.02
CA ILE A 346 23.36 3.76 6.17
C ILE A 346 24.36 2.92 5.36
N ILE A 347 24.88 1.82 5.92
CA ILE A 347 25.76 0.88 5.24
C ILE A 347 25.05 0.16 4.07
N VAL A 348 23.83 -0.34 4.27
CA VAL A 348 23.00 -0.89 3.18
C VAL A 348 22.79 0.15 2.08
N ASP A 349 22.57 1.39 2.48
CA ASP A 349 22.23 2.47 1.58
C ASP A 349 23.44 2.96 0.78
N LEU A 350 24.62 2.99 1.39
CA LEU A 350 25.89 3.15 0.69
C LEU A 350 26.10 2.03 -0.33
N SER A 351 25.80 0.77 0.01
CA SER A 351 25.91 -0.34 -0.97
C SER A 351 25.09 -0.08 -2.23
N ARG A 352 23.86 0.42 -2.08
CA ARG A 352 22.97 0.79 -3.21
C ARG A 352 23.50 1.98 -3.99
N VAL A 353 24.02 3.00 -3.31
CA VAL A 353 24.63 4.17 -3.95
C VAL A 353 25.80 3.73 -4.82
N TYR A 354 26.69 2.87 -4.31
CA TYR A 354 27.82 2.36 -5.07
C TYR A 354 27.39 1.51 -6.26
N ASP A 355 26.29 0.77 -6.16
CA ASP A 355 25.77 -0.06 -7.25
C ASP A 355 25.27 0.83 -8.39
N LYS A 356 24.52 1.88 -8.03
CA LYS A 356 24.08 2.91 -8.97
C LYS A 356 25.23 3.70 -9.60
N LEU A 357 26.39 3.76 -8.95
CA LEU A 357 27.62 4.34 -9.49
C LEU A 357 28.44 3.33 -10.34
N GLY A 358 28.00 2.08 -10.47
CA GLY A 358 28.74 1.01 -11.16
C GLY A 358 29.98 0.52 -10.40
N LYS A 359 30.07 0.80 -9.11
CA LYS A 359 31.20 0.46 -8.23
C LYS A 359 30.89 -0.81 -7.42
N ILE A 360 30.84 -1.95 -8.11
CA ILE A 360 30.38 -3.24 -7.55
C ILE A 360 31.23 -3.70 -6.35
N GLU A 361 32.54 -3.50 -6.38
CA GLU A 361 33.42 -3.91 -5.28
C GLU A 361 33.10 -3.15 -3.99
N GLU A 362 32.89 -1.83 -4.07
CA GLU A 362 32.42 -1.02 -2.97
C GLU A 362 31.02 -1.45 -2.51
N SER A 363 30.08 -1.70 -3.45
CA SER A 363 28.74 -2.19 -3.12
C SER A 363 28.76 -3.46 -2.28
N ILE A 364 29.58 -4.42 -2.66
CA ILE A 364 29.72 -5.67 -1.93
C ILE A 364 30.47 -5.44 -0.61
N GLY A 365 31.55 -4.66 -0.64
CA GLY A 365 32.36 -4.34 0.53
C GLY A 365 31.51 -3.75 1.66
N TYR A 366 30.59 -2.83 1.37
CA TYR A 366 29.67 -2.29 2.37
C TYR A 366 28.70 -3.34 2.93
N LEU A 367 28.37 -4.42 2.23
CA LEU A 367 27.49 -5.47 2.77
C LEU A 367 28.21 -6.44 3.71
N VAL A 368 29.52 -6.61 3.59
CA VAL A 368 30.29 -7.57 4.41
C VAL A 368 30.16 -7.30 5.92
N PRO A 369 30.31 -6.06 6.42
CA PRO A 369 30.13 -5.77 7.85
C PRO A 369 28.73 -6.12 8.39
N LEU A 370 27.72 -6.23 7.53
CA LEU A 370 26.35 -6.57 7.94
C LEU A 370 26.15 -8.06 8.17
N LEU A 371 27.09 -8.91 7.74
CA LEU A 371 27.11 -10.34 8.06
C LEU A 371 27.58 -10.62 9.50
N ASN A 372 27.98 -9.57 10.22
CA ASN A 372 28.34 -9.64 11.63
C ASN A 372 27.11 -9.89 12.52
N GLY A 373 27.28 -10.49 13.71
CA GLY A 373 26.19 -10.79 14.65
C GLY A 373 25.35 -9.60 15.12
N ASN A 374 25.84 -8.36 14.96
CA ASN A 374 25.07 -7.14 15.23
C ASN A 374 24.66 -6.38 13.96
N GLY A 375 24.89 -6.99 12.80
CA GLY A 375 24.51 -6.53 11.48
C GLY A 375 23.09 -6.93 11.09
N ASN A 376 22.74 -6.74 9.82
CA ASN A 376 21.48 -7.21 9.24
C ASN A 376 21.77 -8.38 8.29
N ILE A 377 22.04 -9.56 8.88
CA ILE A 377 22.56 -10.74 8.18
C ILE A 377 21.64 -11.18 7.03
N ASP A 378 20.33 -11.25 7.27
CA ASP A 378 19.37 -11.71 6.26
C ASP A 378 19.33 -10.76 5.05
N GLN A 379 19.29 -9.45 5.31
CA GLN A 379 19.29 -8.45 4.25
C GLN A 379 20.61 -8.47 3.46
N ALA A 380 21.74 -8.54 4.15
CA ALA A 380 23.06 -8.60 3.54
C ALA A 380 23.23 -9.85 2.68
N THR A 381 22.81 -11.01 3.20
CA THR A 381 22.84 -12.30 2.49
C THR A 381 22.03 -12.25 1.20
N GLY A 382 20.79 -11.74 1.26
CA GLY A 382 19.94 -11.59 0.08
C GLY A 382 20.58 -10.70 -0.99
N MET A 383 21.14 -9.56 -0.59
CA MET A 383 21.79 -8.62 -1.52
C MET A 383 23.10 -9.17 -2.10
N LEU A 384 23.94 -9.81 -1.29
CA LEU A 384 25.19 -10.43 -1.73
C LEU A 384 24.93 -11.57 -2.73
N ASN A 385 23.96 -12.45 -2.43
CA ASN A 385 23.57 -13.51 -3.37
C ASN A 385 23.09 -12.95 -4.71
N ASN A 386 22.32 -11.84 -4.68
CA ASN A 386 21.88 -11.16 -5.91
C ASN A 386 23.08 -10.59 -6.69
N TYR A 387 24.04 -9.95 -6.04
CA TYR A 387 25.23 -9.42 -6.71
C TYR A 387 26.09 -10.54 -7.32
N ILE A 388 26.31 -11.63 -6.58
CA ILE A 388 27.05 -12.80 -7.05
C ILE A 388 26.38 -13.40 -8.29
N ALA A 389 25.06 -13.59 -8.25
CA ALA A 389 24.29 -14.16 -9.36
C ALA A 389 24.28 -13.24 -10.59
N ASN A 390 23.93 -11.96 -10.41
CA ASN A 390 23.78 -11.01 -11.52
C ASN A 390 25.11 -10.67 -12.19
N SER A 391 26.18 -10.57 -11.41
CA SER A 391 27.52 -10.23 -11.91
C SER A 391 28.36 -11.46 -12.26
N LYS A 392 27.80 -12.68 -12.12
CA LYS A 392 28.48 -13.96 -12.36
C LYS A 392 29.81 -14.08 -11.63
N ILE A 393 29.85 -13.62 -10.38
CA ILE A 393 31.06 -13.67 -9.56
C ILE A 393 31.32 -15.13 -9.17
N ASP A 394 32.54 -15.61 -9.39
CA ASP A 394 32.97 -16.93 -8.93
C ASP A 394 33.04 -16.97 -7.41
N LYS A 395 32.29 -17.88 -6.79
CA LYS A 395 32.18 -17.99 -5.32
C LYS A 395 33.52 -18.27 -4.65
N LYS A 396 34.39 -19.09 -5.25
CA LYS A 396 35.71 -19.40 -4.68
C LYS A 396 36.61 -18.17 -4.67
N THR A 397 36.58 -17.40 -5.75
CA THR A 397 37.31 -16.12 -5.87
C THR A 397 36.78 -15.11 -4.87
N PHE A 398 35.46 -14.98 -4.77
CA PHE A 398 34.79 -14.12 -3.79
C PHE A 398 35.21 -14.45 -2.36
N LYS A 399 35.19 -15.75 -2.02
CA LYS A 399 35.62 -16.23 -0.70
C LYS A 399 37.06 -15.83 -0.40
N LYS A 400 37.98 -16.00 -1.38
CA LYS A 400 39.39 -15.60 -1.21
C LYS A 400 39.54 -14.10 -0.98
N GLN A 401 38.77 -13.26 -1.68
CA GLN A 401 38.76 -11.80 -1.47
C GLN A 401 38.25 -11.44 -0.08
N LEU A 402 37.17 -12.10 0.37
CA LEU A 402 36.60 -11.92 1.70
C LEU A 402 37.60 -12.34 2.80
N ASP A 403 38.22 -13.51 2.67
CA ASP A 403 39.23 -14.02 3.61
C ASP A 403 40.41 -13.03 3.74
N ALA A 404 40.90 -12.50 2.62
CA ALA A 404 42.00 -11.53 2.60
C ALA A 404 41.61 -10.18 3.24
N SER A 405 40.33 -9.82 3.21
CA SER A 405 39.85 -8.55 3.75
C SER A 405 39.85 -8.53 5.30
N PHE A 406 39.70 -9.67 5.97
CA PHE A 406 39.57 -9.72 7.43
C PHE A 406 40.80 -9.21 8.18
N SER A 407 42.00 -9.48 7.67
CA SER A 407 43.25 -9.04 8.31
C SER A 407 43.51 -7.53 8.16
N THR A 408 42.68 -6.83 7.40
CA THR A 408 42.83 -5.38 7.15
C THR A 408 41.91 -4.53 8.04
N LEU A 409 41.20 -5.15 8.98
CA LEU A 409 40.34 -4.45 9.93
C LEU A 409 41.17 -3.49 10.81
N ASP A 410 40.76 -2.23 10.86
CA ASP A 410 41.37 -1.21 11.70
C ASP A 410 40.32 -0.30 12.35
N ASN A 411 40.62 0.23 13.53
CA ASN A 411 39.77 1.16 14.29
C ASN A 411 40.44 2.54 14.32
N ILE A 412 40.39 3.23 13.17
CA ILE A 412 41.16 4.47 12.92
C ILE A 412 40.90 5.57 13.96
N ARG A 413 39.69 5.62 14.52
CA ARG A 413 39.23 6.74 15.37
C ARG A 413 39.06 6.38 16.85
N GLY A 414 39.14 5.09 17.22
CA GLY A 414 38.91 4.64 18.59
C GLY A 414 37.48 4.85 19.11
N ASP A 415 36.55 5.22 18.23
CA ASP A 415 35.20 5.70 18.58
C ASP A 415 34.08 4.76 18.06
N GLY A 416 34.46 3.50 17.79
CA GLY A 416 33.60 2.48 17.19
C GLY A 416 33.54 2.54 15.65
N THR A 417 34.26 3.46 15.01
CA THR A 417 34.38 3.52 13.54
C THR A 417 35.50 2.62 13.06
N TYR A 418 35.14 1.60 12.29
CA TYR A 418 36.06 0.64 11.71
C TYR A 418 36.24 0.88 10.22
N THR A 419 37.40 0.48 9.73
CA THR A 419 37.64 0.29 8.31
C THR A 419 38.12 -1.11 8.02
N PHE A 420 37.90 -1.58 6.79
CA PHE A 420 38.60 -2.73 6.23
C PHE A 420 38.72 -2.56 4.71
N ILE A 421 39.63 -3.29 4.09
CA ILE A 421 39.92 -3.24 2.66
C ILE A 421 39.32 -4.46 1.97
N PHE A 422 38.27 -4.25 1.18
CA PHE A 422 37.68 -5.28 0.33
C PHE A 422 38.14 -5.07 -1.11
N ASN A 423 38.89 -6.04 -1.65
CA ASN A 423 39.40 -6.00 -3.04
C ASN A 423 40.06 -4.66 -3.43
N GLY A 424 40.89 -4.11 -2.52
CA GLY A 424 41.58 -2.83 -2.71
C GLY A 424 40.75 -1.58 -2.41
N LYS A 425 39.48 -1.74 -2.01
CA LYS A 425 38.58 -0.63 -1.66
C LYS A 425 38.45 -0.47 -0.15
N VAL A 426 38.61 0.77 0.32
CA VAL A 426 38.45 1.12 1.73
C VAL A 426 36.97 1.23 2.04
N ILE A 427 36.49 0.40 2.96
CA ILE A 427 35.11 0.39 3.43
C ILE A 427 35.07 0.92 4.86
N PHE A 428 34.06 1.72 5.18
CA PHE A 428 33.83 2.23 6.52
C PHE A 428 32.56 1.61 7.12
N PHE A 429 32.61 1.27 8.39
CA PHE A 429 31.42 0.87 9.13
C PHE A 429 31.52 1.26 10.60
N TYR A 430 30.39 1.24 11.29
CA TYR A 430 30.32 1.53 12.71
C TYR A 430 29.89 0.28 13.48
N SER A 431 30.53 0.05 14.62
CA SER A 431 30.15 -0.97 15.57
C SER A 431 30.21 -0.40 16.99
N VAL A 432 29.10 -0.51 17.74
CA VAL A 432 29.08 -0.20 19.18
C VAL A 432 29.91 -1.19 20.00
N PHE A 433 30.18 -2.37 19.44
CA PHE A 433 31.00 -3.39 20.06
C PHE A 433 32.43 -3.29 19.54
N ASN A 434 33.39 -3.47 20.44
CA ASN A 434 34.79 -3.58 20.05
C ASN A 434 34.99 -4.81 19.15
N LYS A 435 35.64 -4.61 18.00
CA LYS A 435 35.95 -5.66 17.04
C LYS A 435 37.46 -5.81 16.92
N THR A 436 37.94 -7.05 16.98
CA THR A 436 39.28 -7.43 16.53
C THR A 436 39.15 -8.09 15.16
N ALA A 437 40.24 -8.15 14.40
CA ALA A 437 40.23 -8.84 13.11
C ALA A 437 39.71 -10.28 13.25
N SER A 438 40.13 -10.98 14.31
CA SER A 438 39.67 -12.35 14.61
C SER A 438 38.18 -12.41 14.97
N SER A 439 37.66 -11.51 15.81
CA SER A 439 36.24 -11.57 16.17
C SER A 439 35.33 -11.21 15.00
N PHE A 440 35.72 -10.22 14.19
CA PHE A 440 35.00 -9.86 12.97
C PHE A 440 34.98 -11.01 11.96
N ALA A 441 36.13 -11.65 11.72
CA ALA A 441 36.23 -12.80 10.83
C ALA A 441 35.33 -13.95 11.31
N ASN A 442 35.44 -14.36 12.57
CA ASN A 442 34.68 -15.49 13.12
C ASN A 442 33.17 -15.30 12.96
N GLU A 443 32.64 -14.13 13.30
CA GLU A 443 31.20 -13.84 13.19
C GLU A 443 30.71 -13.92 11.73
N VAL A 444 31.49 -13.43 10.76
CA VAL A 444 31.14 -13.56 9.34
C VAL A 444 31.24 -15.02 8.89
N MET A 445 32.28 -15.75 9.30
CA MET A 445 32.51 -17.14 8.93
C MET A 445 31.45 -18.11 9.48
N GLU A 446 30.80 -17.75 10.58
CA GLU A 446 29.70 -18.52 11.17
C GLU A 446 28.39 -18.42 10.37
N THR A 447 28.25 -17.43 9.49
CA THR A 447 27.04 -17.25 8.68
C THR A 447 26.86 -18.35 7.63
N ASP A 448 25.61 -18.71 7.35
CA ASP A 448 25.28 -19.67 6.28
C ASP A 448 25.67 -19.14 4.90
N PHE A 449 25.65 -17.82 4.72
CA PHE A 449 26.15 -17.19 3.50
C PHE A 449 27.62 -17.57 3.26
N TYR A 450 28.51 -17.33 4.23
CA TYR A 450 29.93 -17.64 4.09
C TYR A 450 30.18 -19.13 3.85
N LYS A 451 29.47 -20.00 4.59
CA LYS A 451 29.55 -21.47 4.41
C LYS A 451 29.10 -21.94 3.02
N SER A 452 28.34 -21.12 2.30
CA SER A 452 27.83 -21.43 0.95
C SER A 452 28.74 -20.96 -0.20
N LEU A 453 29.84 -20.25 0.11
CA LEU A 453 30.85 -19.80 -0.84
C LEU A 453 31.88 -20.90 -1.10
#